data_AF-A0A7V3I7T1-F1
#
_entry.id   AF-A0A7V3I7T1-F1
#
_cell.length_a   1.000
_cell.length_b   1.000
_cell.length_c   1.000
_cell.angle_alpha   90.00
_cell.angle_beta   90.00
_cell.angle_gamma   90.00
#
_symmetry.space_group_name_H-M   'P 1'
#
loop_
_entity.id
_entity.type
_entity.pdbx_description
1 polymer ?
#
loop_
_entity_poly.entity_id
_entity_poly.type
_entity_poly.pdbx_seq_one_letter_code
_entity_poly.pdbx_strand_id
1 'polypeptide(L)' 'MFSKGISKSGGVLDVATELGLVAKTGTWFTYGDLRLGQGRENAKLYLEDHPELMAELEARIRNGGEAVRQAAATTDQPAE' A
#
# COMPACT_ATOMS: atom_id res chain seq x y z
N MET A 1 22.52 7.01 -11.55
CA MET A 1 22.45 6.62 -12.97
C MET A 1 21.67 5.31 -13.08
N PHE A 2 20.74 5.27 -14.03
CA PHE A 2 19.67 4.30 -14.29
C PHE A 2 20.05 2.80 -14.15
N SER A 3 19.48 2.10 -13.17
CA SER A 3 19.43 0.63 -13.11
C SER A 3 18.28 0.12 -12.22
N LYS A 4 17.07 0.65 -12.40
CA LYS A 4 15.85 0.00 -11.89
C LYS A 4 14.73 0.20 -12.92
N GLY A 5 14.91 -0.49 -14.05
CA GLY A 5 13.87 -0.64 -15.05
C GLY A 5 12.63 -1.22 -14.38
N ILE A 6 11.49 -0.59 -14.67
CA ILE A 6 10.18 -0.82 -14.04
C ILE A 6 10.17 -0.34 -12.60
N SER A 7 9.65 0.87 -12.37
CA SER A 7 9.45 1.47 -11.03
C SER A 7 8.53 0.59 -10.21
N LYS A 8 9.10 -0.44 -9.60
CA LYS A 8 8.40 -1.42 -8.79
C LYS A 8 7.73 -0.71 -7.61
N SER A 9 8.38 0.33 -7.05
CA SER A 9 7.81 1.24 -6.04
C SER A 9 6.61 2.02 -6.55
N GLY A 10 6.67 2.53 -7.78
CA GLY A 10 5.55 3.24 -8.41
C GLY A 10 4.36 2.35 -8.74
N GLY A 11 4.61 1.16 -9.25
CA GLY A 11 3.55 0.17 -9.52
C GLY A 11 2.91 -0.35 -8.24
N VAL A 12 3.72 -0.65 -7.22
CA VAL A 12 3.24 -1.05 -5.89
C VAL A 12 2.38 0.06 -5.28
N LEU A 13 2.81 1.33 -5.35
CA LEU A 13 2.04 2.44 -4.80
C LEU A 13 0.70 2.63 -5.54
N ASP A 14 0.67 2.54 -6.87
CA ASP A 14 -0.57 2.61 -7.64
C ASP A 14 -1.51 1.48 -7.27
N VAL A 15 -1.04 0.23 -7.34
CA VAL A 15 -1.87 -0.94 -7.03
C VAL A 15 -2.34 -0.93 -5.58
N ALA A 16 -1.48 -0.52 -4.63
CA ALA A 16 -1.88 -0.42 -3.23
C ALA A 16 -2.90 0.70 -2.98
N THR A 17 -2.83 1.80 -3.73
CA THR A 17 -3.84 2.86 -3.68
C THR A 17 -5.16 2.38 -4.29
N GLU A 18 -5.11 1.66 -5.41
CA GLU A 18 -6.29 1.05 -6.06
C GLU A 18 -6.96 0.00 -5.17
N LEU A 19 -6.17 -0.80 -4.45
CA LEU A 19 -6.67 -1.80 -3.49
C LEU A 19 -7.13 -1.19 -2.16
N GLY A 20 -6.96 0.12 -1.95
CA GLY A 20 -7.29 0.78 -0.68
C GLY A 20 -6.36 0.43 0.48
N LEU A 21 -5.21 -0.21 0.22
CA LEU A 21 -4.17 -0.48 1.22
C LEU A 21 -3.44 0.80 1.62
N VAL A 22 -3.25 1.72 0.67
CA VAL A 22 -2.69 3.05 0.89
C VAL A 22 -3.83 4.06 0.87
N ALA A 23 -4.03 4.73 2.00
CA ALA A 23 -4.94 5.85 2.13
C ALA A 23 -4.27 7.14 1.63
N LYS A 24 -5.03 7.95 0.88
CA LYS A 24 -4.60 9.27 0.43
C LYS A 24 -5.45 10.34 1.08
N THR A 25 -4.84 11.13 1.97
CA THR A 25 -5.50 12.28 2.61
C THR A 25 -4.98 13.57 1.97
N GLY A 26 -5.71 14.07 0.98
CA GLY A 26 -5.30 15.24 0.19
C GLY A 26 -4.04 14.94 -0.64
N THR A 27 -2.91 15.54 -0.28
CA THR A 27 -1.60 15.26 -0.90
C THR A 27 -0.81 14.21 -0.13
N TRP A 28 -1.23 13.82 1.08
CA TRP A 28 -0.50 12.89 1.92
C TRP A 28 -0.87 11.45 1.62
N PHE A 29 0.14 10.58 1.59
CA PHE A 29 -0.01 9.13 1.47
C PHE A 29 0.31 8.47 2.81
N THR A 30 -0.58 7.57 3.22
CA THR A 30 -0.53 6.84 4.48
C THR A 30 -0.82 5.37 4.20
N TYR A 31 -0.05 4.48 4.80
CA TYR A 31 -0.24 3.03 4.70
C TYR A 31 -0.51 2.50 6.11
N GLY A 32 -1.75 2.06 6.37
CA GLY A 32 -2.22 1.83 7.75
C GLY A 32 -2.01 3.08 8.60
N ASP A 33 -1.20 2.95 9.66
CA ASP A 33 -0.81 4.05 10.56
C ASP A 33 0.50 4.75 10.14
N LEU A 34 1.17 4.27 9.09
CA LEU A 34 2.47 4.77 8.68
C LEU A 34 2.37 5.85 7.61
N ARG A 35 3.02 6.99 7.83
CA ARG A 35 2.97 8.13 6.90
C ARG A 35 4.11 8.05 5.88
N LEU A 36 3.79 7.66 4.65
CA LEU A 36 4.76 7.50 3.55
C LEU A 36 5.31 8.86 3.08
N GLY A 37 4.49 9.92 3.14
CA GLY A 37 4.93 11.28 2.83
C GLY A 37 3.95 12.10 2.01
N GLN A 38 4.33 13.34 1.72
CA GLN A 38 3.53 14.25 0.90
C GLN A 38 3.85 14.02 -0.57
N GLY A 39 2.86 13.62 -1.34
CA GLY A 39 2.95 13.40 -2.77
C GLY A 39 3.47 12.01 -3.13
N ARG A 40 3.18 11.63 -4.37
CA ARG A 40 3.53 10.34 -4.94
C ARG A 40 5.04 10.10 -5.00
N GLU A 41 5.83 11.15 -5.19
CA GLU A 41 7.29 11.04 -5.24
C GLU A 41 7.90 10.70 -3.88
N ASN A 42 7.52 11.41 -2.81
CA ASN A 42 8.03 11.10 -1.47
C ASN A 42 7.60 9.71 -1.01
N ALA A 43 6.35 9.31 -1.27
CA ALA A 43 5.90 7.97 -0.94
C ALA A 43 6.69 6.88 -1.69
N LYS A 44 7.04 7.11 -2.96
CA LYS A 44 7.91 6.20 -3.73
C LYS A 44 9.32 6.14 -3.15
N LEU A 45 9.92 7.29 -2.88
CA LEU A 45 11.24 7.38 -2.26
C LEU A 45 11.28 6.63 -0.94
N TYR A 46 10.23 6.78 -0.12
CA TYR A 46 10.11 6.07 1.15
C TYR A 46 10.05 4.54 0.96
N LEU A 47 9.27 4.04 0.00
CA LEU A 47 9.25 2.61 -0.33
C LEU A 47 10.57 2.10 -0.90
N GLU A 48 11.32 2.95 -1.61
CA GLU A 48 12.64 2.59 -2.12
C GLU A 48 13.71 2.54 -1.04
N ASP A 49 13.61 3.42 -0.03
CA ASP A 49 14.48 3.44 1.14
C ASP A 49 14.15 2.31 2.13
N HIS A 50 12.88 1.89 2.17
CA HIS A 50 12.37 0.83 3.04
C HIS A 50 11.91 -0.42 2.25
N PRO A 51 12.85 -1.29 1.83
CA PRO A 51 12.52 -2.53 1.09
C PRO A 51 11.67 -3.51 1.91
N GLU A 52 11.73 -3.44 3.25
CA GLU A 52 10.86 -4.20 4.16
C GLU A 52 9.38 -3.86 3.98
N LEU A 53 9.07 -2.56 3.92
CA LEU A 53 7.72 -2.05 3.67
C LEU A 53 7.25 -2.39 2.26
N MET A 54 8.16 -2.30 1.30
CA MET A 54 7.86 -2.68 -0.08
C MET A 54 7.48 -4.16 -0.19
N ALA A 55 8.21 -5.06 0.47
CA ALA A 55 7.89 -6.48 0.53
C ALA A 55 6.57 -6.74 1.25
N GLU A 56 6.30 -6.00 2.33
CA GLU A 56 5.02 -6.08 3.04
C GLU A 56 3.85 -5.63 2.15
N LEU A 57 3.97 -4.48 1.48
CA LEU A 57 2.97 -4.01 0.53
C LEU A 57 2.78 -5.00 -0.61
N GLU A 58 3.84 -5.57 -1.19
CA GLU A 58 3.72 -6.61 -2.23
C GLU A 58 2.97 -7.84 -1.71
N ALA A 59 3.28 -8.29 -0.49
CA ALA A 59 2.57 -9.41 0.14
C ALA A 59 1.10 -9.06 0.40
N ARG A 60 0.80 -7.83 0.84
CA ARG A 60 -0.55 -7.31 1.06
C ARG A 60 -1.32 -7.10 -0.24
N ILE A 61 -0.67 -6.71 -1.33
CA ILE A 61 -1.28 -6.60 -2.66
C ILE A 61 -1.66 -7.99 -3.16
N ARG A 62 -0.74 -8.96 -3.04
CA ARG A 62 -0.98 -10.36 -3.41
C ARG A 62 -2.11 -10.97 -2.58
N ASN A 63 -2.07 -10.75 -1.26
CA ASN A 63 -3.13 -11.19 -0.35
C ASN A 63 -4.42 -10.38 -0.55
N GLY A 64 -4.36 -9.11 -0.92
CA GLY A 64 -5.50 -8.22 -1.13
C GLY A 64 -6.42 -8.70 -2.24
N GLY A 65 -5.85 -9.34 -3.27
CA GLY A 65 -6.63 -10.09 -4.27
C GLY A 65 -7.49 -11.21 -3.67
N GLU A 66 -7.09 -11.78 -2.53
CA GLU A 66 -7.86 -12.77 -1.75
C GLU A 66 -8.60 -12.15 -0.55
N ALA A 67 -8.09 -11.06 0.03
CA ALA A 67 -8.60 -10.44 1.25
C ALA A 67 -9.76 -9.48 1.00
N VAL A 68 -9.96 -9.00 -0.23
CA VAL A 68 -11.25 -8.40 -0.64
C VAL A 68 -12.39 -9.43 -0.52
N ARG A 69 -12.11 -10.74 -0.51
CA ARG A 69 -13.11 -11.75 -0.12
C ARG A 69 -13.27 -11.92 1.39
N GLN A 70 -12.25 -11.62 2.20
CA GLN A 70 -12.26 -11.89 3.66
C GLN A 70 -12.63 -10.67 4.52
N ALA A 71 -12.46 -9.44 4.05
CA ALA A 71 -12.95 -8.25 4.77
C ALA A 71 -14.50 -8.15 4.75
N ALA A 72 -15.17 -8.82 3.80
CA ALA A 72 -16.62 -9.02 3.83
C ALA A 72 -17.06 -10.13 4.84
N ALA A 73 -16.12 -10.86 5.45
CA ALA A 73 -16.39 -11.98 6.35
C ALA A 73 -16.07 -11.71 7.83
N THR A 74 -15.75 -10.47 8.21
CA THR A 74 -15.62 -10.07 9.63
C THR A 74 -16.31 -8.74 9.88
N THR A 75 -17.61 -8.72 9.60
CA THR A 75 -18.59 -7.92 10.37
C THR A 75 -19.77 -8.83 10.67
N ASP A 76 -19.51 -9.87 11.47
CA ASP A 76 -20.54 -10.49 12.30
C ASP A 76 -19.93 -10.57 13.70
N GLN A 77 -20.01 -9.44 14.42
CA GLN A 77 -20.14 -9.52 15.86
C GLN A 77 -21.61 -9.23 16.15
N PRO A 78 -22.43 -10.27 16.39
CA PRO A 78 -23.77 -10.07 16.90
C PRO A 78 -23.65 -9.49 18.31
N ALA A 79 -24.57 -8.57 18.59
CA ALA A 79 -24.76 -7.94 19.89
C ALA A 79 -24.98 -8.99 20.98
N GLU A 80 -24.38 -8.75 22.15
CA GLU A 80 -24.96 -9.11 23.44
C GLU A 80 -24.55 -8.07 24.50
#